data_AF-A0A7S2Y1N4-F1
#
_entry.id   AF-A0A7S2Y1N4-F1
#
_cell.length_a   1.000
_cell.length_b   1.000
_cell.length_c   1.000
_cell.angle_alpha   90.00
_cell.angle_beta   90.00
_cell.angle_gamma   90.00
#
_symmetry.space_group_name_H-M   'P 1'
#
loop_
_entity.id
_entity.type
_entity.pdbx_description
1 polymer ?
#
loop_
_entity_poly.entity_id
_entity_poly.type
_entity_poly.pdbx_seq_one_letter_code
_entity_poly.pdbx_strand_id
1 'polypeptide(L)'
;IILRHFWNQEHTLAMVLTCVACACVFETSDAQRAHYKLEWHRVNLKRKVAGLSPLPEADYERRRAALLGEGGEQDPKIIDTLNCNVCRKNFSQQSLLDQHLRSKKHIQRQKAWEKAHPEQQKLEEEDAESEAPGVEGATCPPVRQERDGKEEQG
;
A
#
# COMPACT_ATOMS: atom_id res chain seq x y z
N ILE A 1 -24.29 -53.25 37.07
CA ILE A 1 -23.17 -54.22 36.93
C ILE A 1 -22.92 -54.35 35.43
N ILE A 2 -21.85 -53.86 34.81
CA ILE A 2 -20.63 -53.20 35.31
C ILE A 2 -20.29 -51.96 34.44
N LEU A 3 -19.81 -50.93 35.15
CA LEU A 3 -18.98 -49.81 34.75
C LEU A 3 -18.57 -49.71 33.25
N ARG A 4 -19.11 -48.68 32.58
CA ARG A 4 -18.33 -47.55 32.06
C ARG A 4 -16.87 -47.90 31.73
N HIS A 5 -16.64 -48.50 30.57
CA HIS A 5 -15.30 -48.80 30.05
C HIS A 5 -14.53 -47.50 29.79
N PHE A 6 -13.81 -47.04 30.81
CA PHE A 6 -12.43 -46.56 30.75
C PHE A 6 -11.99 -45.92 29.43
N TRP A 7 -12.59 -44.79 29.07
CA TRP A 7 -11.84 -43.74 28.38
C TRP A 7 -11.01 -42.96 29.41
N ASN A 8 -10.05 -43.65 30.03
CA ASN A 8 -8.96 -43.00 30.74
C ASN A 8 -7.88 -42.66 29.72
N GLN A 9 -8.17 -41.69 28.86
CA GLN A 9 -7.17 -41.00 28.08
C GLN A 9 -6.91 -39.70 28.82
N GLU A 10 -5.76 -39.59 29.48
CA GLU A 10 -5.34 -38.40 30.21
C GLU A 10 -5.07 -37.27 29.23
N HIS A 11 -6.14 -36.63 28.76
CA HIS A 11 -6.08 -35.34 28.10
C HIS A 11 -5.65 -34.32 29.14
N THR A 12 -4.34 -34.09 29.22
CA THR A 12 -3.80 -32.84 29.73
C THR A 12 -4.42 -31.70 28.92
N LEU A 13 -5.53 -31.16 29.43
CA LEU A 13 -6.18 -29.96 28.92
C LEU A 13 -5.27 -28.76 29.17
N ALA A 14 -4.17 -28.70 28.40
CA ALA A 14 -3.41 -27.49 28.19
C ALA A 14 -4.41 -26.43 27.73
N MET A 15 -4.59 -25.37 28.52
CA MET A 15 -5.50 -24.29 28.19
C MET A 15 -4.96 -23.58 26.95
N VAL A 16 -5.41 -24.00 25.76
CA VAL A 16 -4.88 -23.46 24.50
C VAL A 16 -5.42 -22.04 24.34
N LEU A 17 -4.57 -21.07 24.68
CA LEU A 17 -4.88 -19.66 24.57
C LEU A 17 -4.84 -19.28 23.08
N THR A 18 -5.99 -19.17 22.44
CA THR A 18 -6.08 -18.90 21.00
C THR A 18 -6.95 -17.68 20.70
N CYS A 19 -6.82 -17.14 19.51
CA CYS A 19 -7.76 -16.18 18.94
C CYS A 19 -8.27 -16.67 17.58
N VAL A 20 -9.51 -17.18 17.56
CA VAL A 20 -10.15 -17.69 16.33
C VAL A 20 -10.39 -16.58 15.29
N ALA A 21 -10.38 -15.30 15.68
CA ALA A 21 -10.49 -14.19 14.73
C ALA A 21 -9.19 -13.90 13.99
N CYS A 22 -8.03 -14.27 14.56
CA CYS A 22 -6.70 -13.99 14.01
C CYS A 22 -5.90 -15.25 13.68
N ALA A 23 -6.47 -16.44 13.93
CA ALA A 23 -5.86 -17.76 13.72
C ALA A 23 -4.49 -17.95 14.42
N CYS A 24 -4.29 -17.30 15.57
CA CYS A 24 -3.06 -17.35 16.35
C CYS A 24 -3.23 -18.05 17.72
N VAL A 25 -2.11 -18.54 18.24
CA VAL A 25 -1.95 -19.23 19.52
C VAL A 25 -0.99 -18.42 20.39
N PHE A 26 -1.22 -18.38 21.70
CA PHE A 26 -0.44 -17.62 22.68
C PHE A 26 0.14 -18.55 23.74
N GLU A 27 1.33 -18.22 24.21
CA GLU A 27 2.01 -18.93 25.30
C GLU A 27 1.45 -18.53 26.68
N THR A 28 0.99 -17.29 26.83
CA THR A 28 0.54 -16.74 28.12
C THR A 28 -0.80 -16.01 28.04
N SER A 29 -1.57 -16.03 29.13
CA SER A 29 -2.89 -15.38 29.18
C SER A 29 -2.81 -13.85 29.17
N ASP A 30 -1.63 -13.30 29.45
CA ASP A 30 -1.36 -11.87 29.30
C ASP A 30 -1.12 -11.51 27.83
N ALA A 31 -0.31 -12.28 27.10
CA ALA A 31 -0.13 -12.10 25.65
C ALA A 31 -1.48 -12.17 24.88
N GLN A 32 -2.36 -13.10 25.24
CA GLN A 32 -3.71 -13.17 24.68
C GLN A 32 -4.53 -11.90 25.01
N ARG A 33 -4.44 -11.36 26.23
CA ARG A 33 -5.12 -10.12 26.67
C ARG A 33 -4.53 -8.87 26.03
N ALA A 34 -3.23 -8.83 25.79
CA ALA A 34 -2.55 -7.77 25.04
C ALA A 34 -3.00 -7.77 23.57
N HIS A 35 -3.05 -8.96 22.94
CA HIS A 35 -3.51 -9.12 21.56
C HIS A 35 -4.89 -8.51 21.30
N TYR A 36 -5.87 -8.73 22.18
CA TYR A 36 -7.22 -8.15 22.03
C TYR A 36 -7.24 -6.62 21.98
N LYS A 37 -6.19 -5.94 22.46
CA LYS A 37 -6.07 -4.48 22.43
C LYS A 37 -5.49 -3.95 21.11
N LEU A 38 -4.75 -4.78 20.37
CA LEU A 38 -4.05 -4.41 19.13
C LEU A 38 -5.02 -4.06 17.99
N GLU A 39 -4.64 -3.08 17.18
CA GLU A 39 -5.42 -2.71 15.99
C GLU A 39 -5.52 -3.85 14.96
N TRP A 40 -4.49 -4.71 14.87
CA TRP A 40 -4.54 -5.94 14.06
C TRP A 40 -5.73 -6.83 14.42
N HIS A 41 -5.98 -7.04 15.73
CA HIS A 41 -7.13 -7.81 16.20
C HIS A 41 -8.45 -7.18 15.76
N ARG A 42 -8.60 -5.86 15.90
CA ARG A 42 -9.83 -5.14 15.50
C ARG A 42 -10.08 -5.23 14.00
N VAL A 43 -9.03 -5.14 13.19
CA VAL A 43 -9.12 -5.32 11.73
C VAL A 43 -9.55 -6.75 11.38
N ASN A 44 -8.94 -7.76 11.99
CA ASN A 44 -9.29 -9.16 11.76
C ASN A 44 -10.70 -9.52 12.27
N LEU A 45 -11.15 -8.92 13.37
CA LEU A 45 -12.52 -9.06 13.85
C LEU A 45 -13.54 -8.49 12.84
N LYS A 46 -13.28 -7.29 12.28
CA LYS A 46 -14.10 -6.72 11.20
C LYS A 46 -14.14 -7.62 9.96
N ARG A 47 -12.99 -8.19 9.56
CA ARG A 47 -12.91 -9.15 8.45
C ARG A 47 -13.75 -10.40 8.71
N LYS A 48 -13.65 -10.97 9.92
CA LYS A 48 -14.43 -12.14 10.32
C LYS A 48 -15.94 -11.88 10.33
N VAL A 49 -16.38 -10.70 10.79
CA VAL A 49 -17.79 -10.28 10.72
C VAL A 49 -18.26 -10.15 9.27
N ALA A 50 -17.39 -9.70 8.36
CA ALA A 50 -17.65 -9.65 6.91
C ALA A 50 -17.49 -11.01 6.19
N GLY A 51 -17.30 -12.13 6.91
CA GLY A 51 -17.09 -13.46 6.31
C GLY A 51 -15.75 -13.63 5.57
N LEU A 52 -14.81 -12.71 5.73
CA LEU A 52 -13.50 -12.73 5.07
C LEU A 52 -12.45 -13.46 5.92
N SER A 53 -11.52 -14.15 5.25
CA SER A 53 -10.37 -14.79 5.90
C SER A 53 -9.54 -13.81 6.73
N PRO A 54 -9.00 -14.25 7.88
CA PRO A 54 -8.11 -13.43 8.71
C PRO A 54 -6.90 -12.98 7.90
N LEU A 55 -6.46 -11.74 8.12
CA LEU A 55 -5.25 -11.19 7.54
C LEU A 55 -4.04 -11.63 8.39
N PRO A 56 -3.02 -12.28 7.79
CA PRO A 56 -1.76 -12.56 8.48
C PRO A 56 -1.12 -11.30 9.04
N GLU A 57 -0.37 -11.43 10.13
CA GLU A 57 0.27 -10.28 10.79
C GLU A 57 1.24 -9.54 9.85
N ALA A 58 2.12 -10.26 9.15
CA ALA A 58 3.03 -9.68 8.15
C ALA A 58 2.32 -8.90 7.02
N ASP A 59 1.12 -9.33 6.60
CA ASP A 59 0.32 -8.60 5.61
C ASP A 59 -0.32 -7.34 6.18
N TYR A 60 -0.65 -7.34 7.47
CA TYR A 60 -1.12 -6.16 8.18
C TYR A 60 0.02 -5.16 8.40
N GLU A 61 1.19 -5.63 8.79
CA GLU A 61 2.40 -4.82 8.99
C GLU A 61 2.85 -4.14 7.69
N ARG A 62 2.92 -4.88 6.57
CA ARG A 62 3.26 -4.34 5.26
C ARG A 62 2.30 -3.21 4.83
N ARG A 63 0.99 -3.40 5.06
CA ARG A 63 -0.02 -2.35 4.79
C ARG A 63 0.14 -1.14 5.72
N ARG A 64 0.46 -1.37 6.99
CA ARG A 64 0.70 -0.30 7.98
C ARG A 64 1.92 0.53 7.58
N ALA A 65 3.04 -0.11 7.27
CA ALA A 65 4.28 0.55 6.85
C ALA A 65 4.11 1.34 5.54
N ALA A 66 3.37 0.80 4.56
CA ALA A 66 3.05 1.50 3.33
C ALA A 66 2.20 2.77 3.55
N LEU A 67 1.28 2.76 4.52
CA LEU A 67 0.46 3.93 4.88
C LEU A 67 1.25 5.00 5.65
N LEU A 68 2.28 4.62 6.41
CA LEU A 68 3.14 5.53 7.17
C LEU A 68 4.31 6.08 6.34
N GLY A 69 4.52 5.60 5.11
CA GLY A 69 5.68 5.95 4.28
C GLY A 69 6.98 5.28 4.72
N GLU A 70 6.95 4.44 5.76
CA GLU A 70 8.09 3.71 6.30
C GLU A 70 8.39 2.41 5.52
N GLY A 71 7.43 1.93 4.71
CA GLY A 71 7.51 0.70 3.92
C GLY A 71 8.32 0.82 2.63
N GLY A 72 9.58 1.25 2.72
CA GLY A 72 10.51 1.41 1.61
C GLY A 72 11.21 0.13 1.14
N GLU A 73 10.54 -1.03 1.11
CA GLU A 73 11.13 -2.27 0.62
C GLU A 73 10.20 -2.97 -0.39
N GLN A 74 10.64 -3.01 -1.65
CA GLN A 74 9.83 -3.51 -2.76
C GLN A 74 9.89 -5.04 -2.80
N ASP A 75 8.78 -5.68 -2.43
CA ASP A 75 8.55 -7.11 -2.62
C ASP A 75 8.63 -7.44 -4.14
N PRO A 76 9.61 -8.23 -4.62
CA PRO A 76 9.94 -8.38 -6.05
C PRO A 76 8.94 -9.27 -6.82
N LYS A 77 7.67 -9.23 -6.41
CA LYS A 77 6.56 -10.05 -6.91
C LYS A 77 5.35 -9.25 -7.39
N ILE A 78 5.40 -7.93 -7.37
CA ILE A 78 4.76 -7.17 -8.44
C ILE A 78 5.62 -7.38 -9.68
N ILE A 79 5.30 -8.42 -10.46
CA ILE A 79 5.69 -8.42 -11.86
C ILE A 79 4.87 -7.30 -12.48
N ASP A 80 5.43 -6.10 -12.52
CA ASP A 80 5.00 -5.09 -13.47
C ASP A 80 4.98 -5.79 -14.82
N THR A 81 3.78 -6.00 -15.34
CA THR A 81 3.62 -6.85 -16.52
C THR A 81 4.10 -6.04 -17.70
N LEU A 82 5.40 -6.14 -17.98
CA LEU A 82 6.14 -5.45 -19.03
C LEU A 82 5.60 -5.84 -20.41
N ASN A 83 4.43 -5.33 -20.71
CA ASN A 83 3.61 -5.73 -21.83
C ASN A 83 3.23 -4.49 -22.63
N CYS A 84 3.15 -4.68 -23.93
CA CYS A 84 2.72 -3.63 -24.84
C CYS A 84 1.26 -3.85 -25.22
N ASN A 85 0.36 -3.00 -24.73
CA ASN A 85 -1.08 -3.10 -25.01
C ASN A 85 -1.41 -3.02 -26.53
N VAL A 86 -0.67 -2.19 -27.29
CA VAL A 86 -0.81 -2.04 -28.75
C VAL A 86 -0.39 -3.30 -29.52
N CYS A 87 0.55 -4.08 -28.98
CA CYS A 87 1.10 -5.26 -29.66
C CYS A 87 0.71 -6.60 -29.01
N ARG A 88 0.10 -6.57 -27.82
CA ARG A 88 -0.15 -7.71 -26.92
C ARG A 88 1.07 -8.64 -26.81
N LYS A 89 2.23 -8.03 -26.57
CA LYS A 89 3.52 -8.72 -26.39
C LYS A 89 4.06 -8.50 -24.99
N ASN A 90 4.60 -9.56 -24.40
CA ASN A 90 5.16 -9.57 -23.06
C ASN A 90 6.69 -9.60 -23.19
N PHE A 91 7.38 -8.85 -22.35
CA PHE A 91 8.83 -8.71 -22.33
C PHE A 91 9.38 -9.10 -20.96
N SER A 92 10.61 -9.62 -20.93
CA SER A 92 11.26 -10.07 -19.69
C SER A 92 12.12 -9.00 -19.00
N GLN A 93 12.34 -7.86 -19.66
CA GLN A 93 13.17 -6.76 -19.16
C GLN A 93 12.62 -5.42 -19.64
N GLN A 94 12.73 -4.36 -18.83
CA GLN A 94 12.23 -3.01 -19.18
C GLN A 94 12.90 -2.49 -20.46
N SER A 95 14.21 -2.67 -20.59
CA SER A 95 15.00 -2.28 -21.76
C SER A 95 14.50 -2.89 -23.08
N LEU A 96 14.00 -4.13 -23.05
CA LEU A 96 13.40 -4.80 -24.20
C LEU A 96 12.03 -4.22 -24.55
N LEU A 97 11.23 -3.82 -23.56
CA LEU A 97 9.97 -3.10 -23.78
C LEU A 97 10.25 -1.70 -24.34
N ASP A 98 11.20 -0.94 -23.79
CA ASP A 98 11.57 0.40 -24.27
C ASP A 98 12.09 0.36 -25.73
N GLN A 99 12.94 -0.62 -26.05
CA GLN A 99 13.38 -0.84 -27.43
C GLN A 99 12.23 -1.23 -28.35
N HIS A 100 11.25 -2.00 -27.85
CA HIS A 100 10.04 -2.33 -28.60
C HIS A 100 9.19 -1.09 -28.88
N LEU A 101 8.93 -0.24 -27.88
CA LEU A 101 8.16 1.00 -28.01
C LEU A 101 8.81 1.96 -29.03
N ARG A 102 10.14 2.09 -28.99
CA ARG A 102 10.93 2.90 -29.95
C ARG A 102 11.04 2.29 -31.35
N SER A 103 10.56 1.05 -31.56
CA SER A 103 10.70 0.37 -32.86
C SER A 103 9.71 0.90 -33.91
N LYS A 104 10.15 1.04 -35.16
CA LYS A 104 9.30 1.46 -36.30
C LYS A 104 8.02 0.63 -36.42
N LYS A 105 8.08 -0.67 -36.07
CA LYS A 105 6.94 -1.61 -36.10
C LYS A 105 5.89 -1.30 -35.02
N HIS A 106 6.31 -0.84 -33.85
CA HIS A 106 5.40 -0.38 -32.81
C HIS A 106 4.76 0.95 -33.23
N ILE A 107 5.58 1.96 -33.53
CA ILE A 107 5.15 3.32 -33.90
C ILE A 107 4.16 3.31 -35.07
N GLN A 108 4.40 2.49 -36.11
CA GLN A 108 3.48 2.39 -37.24
C GLN A 108 2.12 1.78 -36.85
N ARG A 109 2.10 0.80 -35.95
CA ARG A 109 0.87 0.18 -35.44
C ARG A 109 0.12 1.11 -34.48
N GLN A 110 0.85 1.81 -33.61
CA GLN A 110 0.32 2.82 -32.70
C GLN A 110 -0.37 3.94 -33.51
N LYS A 111 0.31 4.53 -34.50
CA LYS A 111 -0.27 5.56 -35.38
C LYS A 111 -1.47 5.07 -36.19
N ALA A 112 -1.54 3.78 -36.53
CA ALA A 112 -2.72 3.20 -37.17
C ALA A 112 -3.88 2.99 -36.18
N TRP A 113 -3.58 2.73 -34.91
CA TRP A 113 -4.57 2.58 -33.83
C TRP A 113 -5.14 3.95 -33.40
N GLU A 114 -4.28 4.96 -33.24
CA GLU A 114 -4.66 6.37 -32.98
C GLU A 114 -5.57 6.90 -34.10
N LYS A 115 -5.20 6.70 -35.37
CA LYS A 115 -6.03 7.10 -36.53
C LYS A 115 -7.37 6.38 -36.62
N ALA A 116 -7.53 5.24 -35.93
CA ALA A 116 -8.80 4.52 -35.87
C ALA A 116 -9.69 5.00 -34.70
N HIS A 117 -9.19 5.79 -33.75
CA HIS A 117 -9.92 6.33 -32.58
C HIS A 117 -9.52 7.81 -32.35
N PRO A 118 -10.08 8.77 -33.12
CA PRO A 118 -9.60 10.15 -33.19
C PRO A 118 -9.94 11.07 -31.99
N GLU A 119 -10.44 10.56 -30.86
CA GLU A 119 -11.07 11.39 -29.81
C GLU A 119 -10.16 11.71 -28.60
N GLN A 120 -8.84 11.54 -28.71
CA GLN A 120 -7.89 11.84 -27.60
C GLN A 120 -6.60 12.60 -28.02
N GLN A 121 -6.67 13.44 -29.06
CA GLN A 121 -5.58 14.36 -29.43
C GLN A 121 -6.07 15.82 -29.47
N LYS A 122 -6.04 16.51 -28.31
CA LYS A 122 -6.31 17.97 -28.25
C LYS A 122 -5.79 18.71 -26.99
N LEU A 123 -4.69 18.27 -26.37
CA LEU A 123 -4.21 18.88 -25.10
C LEU A 123 -2.67 19.05 -24.96
N GLU A 124 -1.86 18.87 -26.02
CA GLU A 124 -0.38 18.89 -25.89
C GLU A 124 0.35 19.72 -26.97
N GLU A 125 -0.30 20.67 -27.65
CA GLU A 125 0.33 21.55 -28.67
C GLU A 125 0.43 23.05 -28.29
N GLU A 126 -0.04 23.45 -27.10
CA GLU A 126 0.16 24.81 -26.57
C GLU A 126 0.81 24.74 -25.18
N ASP A 127 2.16 24.76 -25.13
CA ASP A 127 3.02 25.29 -24.05
C ASP A 127 4.49 24.83 -24.23
N ALA A 128 5.18 25.35 -25.24
CA ALA A 128 6.58 25.02 -25.49
C ALA A 128 7.42 26.12 -26.18
N GLU A 129 7.16 27.41 -25.93
CA GLU A 129 8.10 28.46 -26.37
C GLU A 129 8.11 29.73 -25.48
N SER A 130 8.87 29.68 -24.38
CA SER A 130 9.82 30.77 -24.02
C SER A 130 10.76 30.32 -22.89
N GLU A 131 12.00 29.98 -23.23
CA GLU A 131 13.11 29.79 -22.28
C GLU A 131 13.49 31.11 -21.59
N ALA A 132 14.02 31.03 -20.37
CA ALA A 132 14.50 32.18 -19.59
C ALA A 132 15.81 32.77 -20.16
N PRO A 133 16.21 33.97 -19.72
CA PRO A 133 17.33 33.99 -18.76
C PRO A 133 17.33 35.13 -17.72
N GLY A 134 18.01 34.90 -16.59
CA GLY A 134 18.94 35.91 -16.06
C GLY A 134 18.55 36.72 -14.81
N VAL A 135 18.96 36.17 -13.66
CA VAL A 135 19.67 36.84 -12.53
C VAL A 135 19.07 37.97 -11.66
N GLU A 136 19.46 37.86 -10.38
CA GLU A 136 19.77 38.89 -9.37
C GLU A 136 18.70 39.86 -8.79
N GLY A 137 18.67 39.93 -7.44
CA GLY A 137 17.85 40.88 -6.69
C GLY A 137 17.46 40.37 -5.29
N ALA A 138 18.26 40.69 -4.27
CA ALA A 138 17.88 40.42 -2.89
C ALA A 138 16.79 41.37 -2.39
N THR A 139 15.89 40.91 -1.53
CA THR A 139 15.71 41.39 -0.14
C THR A 139 14.41 40.86 0.49
N CYS A 140 14.48 40.53 1.78
CA CYS A 140 13.30 40.24 2.60
C CYS A 140 12.81 41.56 3.23
N PRO A 141 11.57 42.02 2.99
CA PRO A 141 11.02 43.19 3.66
C PRO A 141 10.38 42.80 5.02
N PRO A 142 10.80 43.41 6.14
CA PRO A 142 10.15 43.23 7.43
C PRO A 142 8.97 44.20 7.61
N VAL A 143 7.83 43.73 8.11
CA VAL A 143 6.77 44.61 8.66
C VAL A 143 6.34 44.08 10.03
N ARG A 144 6.08 45.01 10.96
CA ARG A 144 6.14 44.80 12.41
C ARG A 144 4.95 45.46 13.12
N GLN A 145 4.27 44.68 13.97
CA GLN A 145 3.48 45.08 15.17
C GLN A 145 2.39 46.16 15.06
N GLU A 146 1.17 45.77 15.46
CA GLU A 146 0.37 46.50 16.47
C GLU A 146 0.10 45.56 17.67
N ARG A 147 -0.32 46.07 18.84
CA ARG A 147 0.43 45.70 20.07
C ARG A 147 -0.27 45.64 21.45
N ASP A 148 -1.55 46.00 21.59
CA ASP A 148 -2.18 46.22 22.91
C ASP A 148 -2.73 44.90 23.55
N GLY A 149 -2.78 44.69 24.87
CA GLY A 149 -2.28 45.47 26.01
C GLY A 149 -3.04 45.10 27.31
N LYS A 150 -2.34 45.03 28.48
CA LYS A 150 -2.89 44.78 29.85
C LYS A 150 -3.52 43.38 30.10
N GLU A 151 -3.62 42.84 31.34
CA GLU A 151 -3.23 43.35 32.67
C GLU A 151 -2.70 42.24 33.59
N GLU A 152 -2.11 42.70 34.68
CA GLU A 152 -1.19 42.08 35.65
C GLU A 152 -1.89 41.38 36.85
N GLN A 153 -1.07 40.76 37.71
CA GLN A 153 -1.29 40.41 39.14
C GLN A 153 -2.10 39.14 39.50
N GLY A 154 -1.54 38.36 40.44
CA GLY A 154 -2.07 37.10 40.99
C GLY A 154 -0.97 36.25 41.61
#